data_AF-D1PVA6-F1
#
_entry.id   AF-D1PVA6-F1
#
_cell.length_a   1.000
_cell.length_b   1.000
_cell.length_c   1.000
_cell.angle_alpha   90.00
_cell.angle_beta   90.00
_cell.angle_gamma   90.00
#
_symmetry.space_group_name_H-M   'P 1'
#
loop_
_entity.id
_entity.type
_entity.pdbx_description
1 polymer ?
#
loop_
_entity_poly.entity_id
_entity_poly.type
_entity_poly.pdbx_seq_one_letter_code
_entity_poly.pdbx_strand_id
1 'polypeptide(L)' 'MLTLKIVSPEKIVYDGPCERVKVPGTLGSFEILDNHAPIISSLETGVVEYVTEAGTKSLEIDGGFVSVRQNEVNLCVEI' A
#
# COMPACT_ATOMS: atom_id res chain seq x y z
N MET A 1 2.97 9.67 -10.92
CA MET A 1 1.94 8.69 -10.53
C MET A 1 2.61 7.38 -10.24
N LEU A 2 2.19 6.70 -9.18
CA LEU A 2 2.73 5.40 -8.79
C LEU A 2 1.65 4.33 -9.00
N THR A 3 2.06 3.11 -9.30
CA THR A 3 1.14 1.99 -9.52
C THR A 3 0.99 1.23 -8.22
N LEU A 4 -0.22 1.19 -7.69
CA LEU A 4 -0.55 0.48 -6.47
C LEU A 4 -1.23 -0.84 -6.80
N LYS A 5 -0.67 -1.91 -6.26
CA LYS A 5 -1.24 -3.25 -6.32
C LYS A 5 -1.42 -3.80 -4.92
N ILE A 6 -2.66 -4.06 -4.53
CA ILE A 6 -3.02 -4.67 -3.26
C ILE A 6 -3.50 -6.09 -3.52
N VAL A 7 -2.80 -7.06 -2.95
CA VAL A 7 -3.05 -8.48 -3.10
C VAL A 7 -3.33 -9.08 -1.73
N SER A 8 -4.41 -9.85 -1.63
CA SER A 8 -4.68 -10.74 -0.51
C SER A 8 -4.59 -12.20 -0.95
N PRO A 9 -4.52 -13.16 -0.02
CA PRO A 9 -4.50 -14.59 -0.36
C PRO A 9 -5.70 -15.04 -1.22
N GLU A 10 -6.83 -14.36 -1.09
CA GLU A 10 -8.07 -14.71 -1.80
C GLU A 10 -8.17 -14.06 -3.18
N LYS A 11 -7.72 -12.80 -3.32
CA LYS A 11 -7.89 -12.02 -4.55
C LYS A 11 -7.00 -10.79 -4.62
N ILE A 12 -6.92 -10.21 -5.81
CA ILE A 12 -6.40 -8.85 -6.00
C ILE A 12 -7.49 -7.88 -5.55
N VAL A 13 -7.20 -7.09 -4.52
CA VAL A 13 -8.13 -6.10 -3.93
C VAL A 13 -8.15 -4.84 -4.77
N TYR A 14 -6.99 -4.42 -5.26
CA TYR A 14 -6.83 -3.23 -6.07
C TYR A 14 -5.60 -3.38 -6.98
N ASP A 15 -5.72 -2.90 -8.22
CA ASP A 15 -4.63 -2.82 -9.18
C ASP A 15 -4.87 -1.59 -10.06
N GLY A 16 -4.05 -0.55 -9.89
CA GLY A 16 -4.23 0.70 -10.64
C GLY A 16 -3.32 1.83 -10.19
N PRO A 17 -3.41 2.99 -10.89
CA PRO A 17 -2.63 4.18 -10.55
C PRO A 17 -3.17 4.85 -9.28
N CYS A 18 -2.25 5.29 -8.42
CA CYS A 18 -2.57 6.13 -7.28
C CYS A 18 -1.58 7.29 -7.13
N GLU A 19 -1.96 8.29 -6.35
CA GLU A 19 -1.13 9.46 -6.06
C GLU A 19 -0.23 9.23 -4.85
N ARG A 20 -0.79 8.62 -3.80
CA ARG A 20 -0.11 8.32 -2.54
C ARG A 20 -0.75 7.15 -1.81
N VAL A 21 0.06 6.48 -1.00
CA VAL A 21 -0.37 5.33 -0.17
C VAL A 21 0.22 5.48 1.21
N LYS A 22 -0.63 5.48 2.22
CA LYS A 22 -0.28 5.48 3.63
C LYS A 22 -0.53 4.11 4.21
N VAL A 23 0.49 3.57 4.86
CA VAL A 23 0.48 2.19 5.38
C VAL A 23 0.85 2.16 6.86
N PRO A 24 0.27 1.24 7.65
CA PRO A 24 0.65 1.02 9.04
C PRO A 24 1.89 0.12 9.11
N GLY A 25 3.09 0.71 9.09
CA GLY A 25 4.33 -0.03 9.25
C GLY A 25 4.59 -0.41 10.70
N THR A 26 5.31 -1.52 10.94
CA THR A 26 5.61 -2.00 12.31
C THR A 26 6.44 -1.04 13.19
N LEU A 27 7.10 -0.05 12.57
CA LEU A 27 7.87 1.00 13.28
C LEU A 27 7.12 2.34 13.32
N GLY A 28 5.86 2.36 12.88
CA GLY A 28 5.06 3.55 12.72
C GLY A 28 4.46 3.67 11.31
N SER A 29 3.37 4.44 11.22
CA SER A 29 2.71 4.71 9.96
C SER A 29 3.56 5.62 9.08
N PHE A 30 3.63 5.31 7.79
CA PHE A 30 4.35 6.11 6.80
C PHE A 30 3.58 6.20 5.49
N GLU A 31 3.92 7.22 4.70
CA GLU A 31 3.29 7.48 3.40
C GLU A 31 4.33 7.36 2.27
N ILE A 32 3.93 6.69 1.20
CA ILE A 32 4.72 6.47 -0.01
C ILE A 32 4.17 7.42 -1.07
N LEU A 33 5.06 8.28 -1.57
CA LEU A 33 4.80 9.24 -2.64
C LEU A 33 5.51 8.82 -3.93
N ASP A 34 5.38 9.63 -4.97
CA ASP A 34 6.08 9.40 -6.22
C ASP A 34 7.61 9.48 -6.05
N ASN A 35 8.33 8.68 -6.82
CA ASN A 35 9.79 8.59 -6.84
C ASN A 35 10.42 8.23 -5.49
N HIS A 36 9.68 7.52 -4.64
CA HIS A 36 10.21 6.99 -3.39
C HIS A 36 11.32 5.96 -3.65
N ALA A 37 12.33 5.95 -2.77
CA ALA A 37 13.41 4.97 -2.82
C ALA A 37 12.87 3.53 -2.64
N PRO A 38 13.52 2.51 -3.23
CA PRO A 38 13.09 1.14 -3.02
C PRO A 38 13.13 0.76 -1.54
N ILE A 39 12.04 0.18 -1.04
CA ILE A 39 11.90 -0.24 0.36
C ILE A 39 11.06 -1.52 0.43
N ILE A 40 11.39 -2.38 1.39
CA ILE A 40 10.51 -3.47 1.83
C ILE A 40 10.29 -3.25 3.32
N SER A 41 9.02 -3.25 3.74
CA SER A 41 8.66 -3.05 5.14
C SER A 41 7.51 -3.97 5.53
N SER A 42 7.54 -4.43 6.77
CA SER A 42 6.44 -5.19 7.37
C SER A 42 5.32 -4.23 7.80
N LEU A 43 4.08 -4.69 7.65
CA LEU A 43 2.88 -3.97 8.04
C LEU A 43 2.26 -4.63 9.27
N GLU A 44 1.76 -3.80 10.18
CA GLU A 44 0.98 -4.23 11.34
C GLU A 44 -0.53 -4.09 11.08
N THR A 45 -1.35 -4.63 11.98
CA THR A 45 -2.80 -4.47 11.95
C THR A 45 -3.17 -2.99 11.99
N GLY A 46 -4.00 -2.54 11.05
CA GLY A 46 -4.39 -1.14 10.95
C GLY A 46 -5.10 -0.78 9.66
N VAL A 47 -5.04 0.50 9.31
CA VAL A 47 -5.72 1.04 8.12
C VAL A 47 -4.70 1.49 7.09
N VAL A 48 -4.81 0.94 5.88
CA VAL A 48 -4.13 1.44 4.68
C VAL A 48 -5.04 2.47 4.01
N GLU A 49 -4.52 3.67 3.79
CA GLU A 49 -5.23 4.74 3.09
C GLU A 49 -4.52 5.03 1.77
N TYR A 50 -5.26 5.10 0.66
CA TYR A 50 -4.67 5.38 -0.64
C TYR A 50 -5.56 6.33 -1.45
N VAL A 51 -4.92 7.25 -2.17
CA VAL A 51 -5.61 8.27 -2.98
C VAL A 51 -5.48 7.90 -4.44
N THR A 52 -6.61 7.70 -5.09
CA THR A 52 -6.72 7.40 -6.52
C THR A 52 -7.42 8.56 -7.24
N GLU A 53 -7.42 8.57 -8.57
CA GLU A 53 -8.20 9.57 -9.33
C GLU A 53 -9.71 9.52 -9.01
N ALA A 54 -10.22 8.36 -8.57
CA ALA A 54 -11.61 8.17 -8.16
C ALA A 54 -11.90 8.64 -6.72
N GLY A 55 -10.87 9.09 -5.99
CA GLY A 55 -10.97 9.54 -4.60
C GLY A 55 -10.11 8.73 -3.62
N THR A 56 -10.25 9.08 -2.34
CA THR A 56 -9.56 8.42 -1.22
C THR A 56 -10.29 7.14 -0.83
N LYS A 57 -9.54 6.06 -0.68
CA LYS A 57 -10.03 4.77 -0.17
C LYS A 57 -9.23 4.36 1.05
N SER A 58 -9.90 3.63 1.93
CA SER A 58 -9.30 3.06 3.14
C SER A 58 -9.59 1.56 3.17
N LEU A 59 -8.60 0.78 3.60
CA LEU A 59 -8.66 -0.67 3.73
C LEU A 59 -8.12 -1.07 5.10
N GLU A 60 -8.93 -1.78 5.88
CA GLU A 60 -8.47 -2.41 7.12
C GLU A 60 -7.67 -3.67 6.77
N ILE A 61 -6.53 -3.87 7.43
CA ILE A 61 -5.66 -5.02 7.25
C ILE A 61 -5.27 -5.59 8.61
N ASP A 62 -5.15 -6.91 8.70
CA ASP A 62 -4.65 -7.61 9.88
C ASP A 62 -3.11 -7.64 9.93
N GLY A 63 -2.46 -7.55 8.77
CA GLY A 63 -1.01 -7.48 8.66
C GLY A 63 -0.53 -7.75 7.25
N GLY A 64 0.80 -7.75 7.06
CA GLY A 64 1.38 -8.10 5.76
C GLY A 64 2.74 -7.45 5.54
N PHE A 65 3.04 -7.13 4.28
CA PHE A 65 4.22 -6.38 3.90
C PHE A 65 3.97 -5.52 2.66
N VAL A 66 4.77 -4.46 2.54
CA VAL A 66 4.82 -3.58 1.38
C VAL A 66 6.19 -3.67 0.72
N SER A 67 6.21 -3.66 -0.61
CA SER A 67 7.42 -3.46 -1.39
C SER A 67 7.23 -2.32 -2.38
N VAL A 68 8.21 -1.42 -2.42
CA VAL A 68 8.25 -0.29 -3.32
C VAL A 68 9.45 -0.44 -4.23
N ARG A 69 9.25 -0.35 -5.54
CA ARG A 69 10.33 -0.40 -6.53
C ARG A 69 9.92 0.34 -7.79
N GLN A 70 10.72 1.31 -8.23
CA GLN A 70 10.51 2.02 -9.50
C GLN A 70 9.06 2.55 -9.68
N ASN A 71 8.51 3.20 -8.65
CA ASN A 71 7.11 3.68 -8.62
C ASN A 71 6.02 2.59 -8.69
N GLU A 72 6.38 1.32 -8.49
CA GLU A 72 5.46 0.23 -8.26
C GLU A 72 5.41 -0.07 -6.76
N VAL A 73 4.21 -0.05 -6.20
CA VAL A 73 3.94 -0.33 -4.78
C VAL A 73 3.08 -1.57 -4.72
N ASN A 74 3.68 -2.67 -4.25
CA ASN A 74 2.98 -3.94 -4.04
C ASN A 74 2.73 -4.13 -2.55
N LEU A 75 1.46 -4.21 -2.17
CA LEU A 75 1.00 -4.57 -0.84
C LEU A 75 0.49 -6.00 -0.87
N CYS A 76 1.09 -6.86 -0.04
CA CYS A 76 0.60 -8.20 0.23
C CYS A 76 0.05 -8.21 1.64
N VAL A 77 -1.27 -8.25 1.77
CA VAL A 77 -1.97 -8.03 3.05
C VAL A 77 -2.96 -9.14 3.36
N GLU A 78 -3.12 -9.41 4.65
CA GLU A 78 -4.19 -10.21 5.21
C GLU A 78 -5.33 -9.27 5.63
N ILE A 79 -6.56 -9.65 5.32
CA ILE A 79 -7.80 -8.86 5.53
C ILE A 79 -8.77 -9.71 6.34
#